data_AF-A0A2V7JCC5-F1
#
_entry.id   AF-A0A2V7JCC5-F1
#
_cell.length_a   1.000
_cell.length_b   1.000
_cell.length_c   1.000
_cell.angle_alpha   90.00
_cell.angle_beta   90.00
_cell.angle_gamma   90.00
#
_symmetry.space_group_name_H-M   'P 1'
#
loop_
_entity.id
_entity.type
_entity.pdbx_description
1 polymer ?
#
loop_
_entity_poly.entity_id
_entity_poly.type
_entity_poly.pdbx_seq_one_letter_code
_entity_poly.pdbx_strand_id
1 'polypeptide(L)'
;MGQQVAVTFTVTSPGGSPTGNVTVSDGNTVTCIGTVAAGGCNLTPTSAGSKTLTATYGGDGNFAASTSAGVSQTVNAASTTTTITGNTPNPSAVGQAVSFTFTVVANAPGTGTPTGTVTVSNAGESCSASVATGSCSIT
;
A
#
# COMPACT_ATOMS: atom_id res chain seq x y z
N MET A 1 1.72 1.46 -2.04
CA MET A 1 1.49 0.48 -0.97
C MET A 1 0.35 -0.45 -1.37
N GLY A 2 0.28 -1.65 -0.80
CA GLY A 2 -0.78 -2.61 -1.11
C GLY A 2 -0.58 -3.44 -2.39
N GLN A 3 0.45 -3.13 -3.18
CA GLN A 3 0.85 -3.97 -4.32
C GLN A 3 1.79 -5.08 -3.87
N GLN A 4 1.55 -6.28 -4.37
CA GLN A 4 2.39 -7.45 -4.13
C GLN A 4 3.74 -7.31 -4.85
N VAL A 5 4.81 -7.66 -4.15
CA VAL A 5 6.19 -7.66 -4.65
C VAL A 5 6.71 -9.09 -4.59
N ALA A 6 7.11 -9.62 -5.74
CA ALA A 6 7.78 -10.91 -5.82
C ALA A 6 9.22 -10.74 -5.31
N VAL A 7 9.57 -11.44 -4.24
CA VAL A 7 10.92 -11.46 -3.67
C VAL A 7 11.53 -12.82 -3.95
N THR A 8 12.72 -12.81 -4.56
CA THR A 8 13.49 -14.03 -4.82
C THR A 8 14.62 -14.17 -3.81
N PHE A 9 14.88 -15.39 -3.36
CA PHE A 9 16.00 -15.72 -2.50
C PHE A 9 16.64 -17.03 -2.95
N THR A 10 17.89 -17.23 -2.57
CA THR A 10 18.60 -18.50 -2.78
C THR A 10 19.30 -18.88 -1.50
N VAL A 11 19.29 -20.18 -1.19
CA VAL A 11 20.05 -20.75 -0.08
C VAL A 11 21.10 -21.67 -0.70
N THR A 12 22.37 -21.33 -0.52
CA THR A 12 23.49 -22.09 -1.07
C THR A 12 24.23 -22.82 0.04
N SER A 13 24.79 -23.97 -0.28
CA SER A 13 25.65 -24.74 0.63
C SER A 13 26.84 -25.32 -0.14
N PRO A 14 27.99 -25.56 0.52
CA PRO A 14 29.14 -26.21 -0.11
C PRO A 14 28.89 -27.68 -0.50
N GLY A 15 27.82 -28.32 0.00
CA GLY A 15 27.46 -29.70 -0.33
C GLY A 15 26.07 -30.09 0.15
N GLY A 16 25.35 -30.85 -0.67
CA GLY A 16 23.94 -31.22 -0.44
C GLY A 16 22.94 -30.12 -0.84
N SER A 17 21.65 -30.38 -0.65
CA SER A 17 20.57 -29.46 -1.02
C SER A 17 19.81 -29.02 0.24
N PRO A 18 19.90 -27.74 0.65
CA PRO A 18 19.15 -27.23 1.78
C PRO A 18 17.64 -27.34 1.55
N THR A 19 16.91 -27.68 2.60
CA THR A 19 15.44 -27.84 2.57
C THR A 19 14.77 -26.95 3.61
N GLY A 20 13.44 -26.92 3.65
CA GLY A 20 12.72 -26.09 4.62
C GLY A 20 12.40 -24.70 4.08
N ASN A 21 12.38 -23.71 4.96
CA ASN A 21 11.70 -22.44 4.73
C ASN A 21 12.64 -21.24 4.90
N VAL A 22 12.38 -20.21 4.11
CA VAL A 22 12.98 -18.88 4.22
C VAL A 22 11.88 -17.88 4.54
N THR A 23 12.07 -17.13 5.60
CA THR A 23 11.22 -16.00 5.98
C THR A 23 11.86 -14.71 5.47
N VAL A 24 11.14 -13.95 4.67
CA VAL A 24 11.52 -12.61 4.24
C VAL A 24 10.76 -11.59 5.07
N SER A 25 11.46 -10.62 5.66
CA SER A 25 10.89 -9.47 6.40
C SER A 25 11.14 -8.17 5.66
N ASP A 26 10.19 -7.23 5.71
CA ASP A 26 10.37 -5.85 5.20
C ASP A 26 11.13 -4.92 6.17
N GLY A 27 11.64 -5.48 7.27
CA GLY A 27 12.25 -4.74 8.38
C GLY A 27 11.23 -4.12 9.33
N ASN A 28 9.92 -4.35 9.11
CA ASN A 28 8.83 -3.94 10.00
C ASN A 28 7.97 -5.16 10.36
N THR A 29 6.65 -5.05 10.21
CA THR A 29 5.68 -6.08 10.60
C THR A 29 5.27 -7.00 9.45
N VAL A 30 5.71 -6.73 8.21
CA VAL A 30 5.31 -7.53 7.04
C VAL A 30 6.36 -8.60 6.78
N THR A 31 5.91 -9.84 6.69
CA THR A 31 6.74 -10.98 6.30
C THR A 31 6.06 -11.81 5.22
N CYS A 32 6.87 -12.52 4.43
CA CYS A 32 6.42 -13.64 3.63
C CYS A 32 7.32 -14.85 3.86
N ILE A 33 6.80 -16.04 3.59
CA ILE A 33 7.54 -17.30 3.73
C ILE A 33 7.50 -18.02 2.39
N GLY A 34 8.66 -18.51 1.95
CA GLY A 34 8.78 -19.41 0.81
C GLY A 34 9.64 -20.61 1.18
N THR A 35 9.45 -21.74 0.50
CA THR A 35 10.36 -22.88 0.65
C THR A 35 11.67 -22.62 -0.09
N VAL A 36 12.76 -23.25 0.35
CA VAL A 36 14.05 -23.17 -0.36
C VAL A 36 13.88 -23.59 -1.83
N ALA A 37 13.08 -24.62 -2.09
CA ALA A 37 12.81 -25.11 -3.44
C ALA A 37 12.02 -24.12 -4.31
N ALA A 38 11.13 -23.31 -3.72
CA ALA A 38 10.39 -22.27 -4.45
C ALA A 38 11.26 -21.07 -4.81
N GLY A 39 12.32 -20.80 -4.04
CA GLY A 39 13.28 -19.72 -4.30
C GLY A 39 12.69 -18.30 -4.19
N GLY A 40 11.51 -18.15 -3.60
CA GLY A 40 10.87 -16.86 -3.47
C GLY A 40 9.56 -16.89 -2.69
N CYS A 41 9.07 -15.69 -2.34
CA CYS A 41 7.74 -15.47 -1.79
C CYS A 41 7.21 -14.09 -2.19
N ASN A 42 5.91 -13.91 -2.01
CA ASN A 42 5.23 -12.68 -2.37
C ASN A 42 4.98 -11.84 -1.12
N LEU A 43 5.59 -10.67 -1.06
CA LEU A 43 5.50 -9.72 0.05
C LEU A 43 4.59 -8.56 -0.33
N THR A 44 3.64 -8.18 0.51
CA THR A 44 2.73 -7.05 0.24
C THR A 44 2.94 -5.94 1.26
N PRO A 45 3.72 -4.89 0.94
CA PRO A 45 3.98 -3.82 1.90
C PRO A 45 2.72 -3.02 2.25
N THR A 46 2.53 -2.75 3.54
CA THR A 46 1.35 -2.05 4.08
C THR A 46 1.55 -0.55 4.27
N SER A 47 2.78 -0.06 4.19
CA SER A 47 3.10 1.37 4.30
C SER A 47 4.08 1.82 3.23
N ALA A 48 3.97 3.08 2.81
CA ALA A 48 4.98 3.74 1.98
C ALA A 48 6.24 4.06 2.80
N GLY A 49 7.33 4.29 2.07
CA GLY A 49 8.63 4.64 2.63
C GLY A 49 9.72 3.64 2.26
N SER A 50 10.90 3.87 2.84
CA SER A 50 12.04 2.97 2.71
C SER A 50 11.86 1.74 3.60
N LYS A 51 12.17 0.58 3.04
CA LYS A 51 12.09 -0.75 3.67
C LYS A 51 13.43 -1.46 3.50
N THR A 52 13.77 -2.34 4.43
CA THR A 52 14.99 -3.15 4.36
C THR A 52 14.59 -4.62 4.36
N LEU A 53 14.62 -5.23 3.17
CA LEU A 53 14.30 -6.63 3.01
C LEU A 53 15.43 -7.50 3.56
N THR A 54 15.09 -8.45 4.43
CA THR A 54 16.03 -9.45 4.95
C THR A 54 15.43 -10.84 4.85
N ALA A 55 16.18 -11.79 4.31
CA ALA A 55 15.78 -13.18 4.20
C ALA A 55 16.50 -14.02 5.28
N THR A 56 15.74 -14.81 6.02
CA THR A 56 16.25 -15.70 7.08
C THR A 56 15.86 -17.14 6.77
N TYR A 57 16.87 -17.97 6.53
CA TYR A 57 16.74 -19.40 6.41
C TYR A 57 16.76 -20.03 7.82
N GLY A 58 15.74 -20.81 8.15
CA GLY A 58 15.59 -21.40 9.49
C GLY A 58 16.54 -22.57 9.82
N GLY A 59 17.29 -23.05 8.83
CA GLY A 59 18.02 -24.30 8.94
C GLY A 59 17.14 -25.54 8.77
N ASP A 60 17.77 -26.70 8.72
CA ASP A 60 17.14 -28.01 8.77
C ASP A 60 18.04 -29.01 9.53
N GLY A 61 17.75 -30.31 9.44
CA GLY A 61 18.52 -31.34 10.14
C GLY A 61 19.99 -31.47 9.72
N ASN A 62 20.36 -30.95 8.53
CA ASN A 62 21.70 -31.05 7.95
C ASN A 62 22.37 -29.67 7.76
N PHE A 63 21.59 -28.60 7.70
CA PHE A 63 22.07 -27.25 7.38
C PHE A 63 21.72 -26.25 8.47
N ALA A 64 22.70 -25.46 8.91
CA ALA A 64 22.50 -24.39 9.89
C ALA A 64 21.65 -23.23 9.33
N ALA A 65 21.01 -22.49 10.23
CA ALA A 65 20.31 -21.26 9.89
C ALA A 65 21.26 -20.17 9.35
N SER A 66 20.74 -19.30 8.49
CA SER A 66 21.50 -18.18 7.93
C SER A 66 20.60 -16.98 7.62
N THR A 67 21.19 -15.80 7.55
CA THR A 67 20.48 -14.54 7.27
C THR A 67 21.21 -13.75 6.19
N SER A 68 20.47 -13.20 5.24
CA SER A 68 21.03 -12.37 4.16
C SER A 68 21.47 -11.00 4.66
N ALA A 69 22.28 -10.30 3.86
CA ALA A 69 22.39 -8.84 3.98
C ALA A 69 21.03 -8.18 3.69
N GLY A 70 20.83 -6.98 4.24
CA GLY A 70 19.63 -6.18 3.99
C GLY A 70 19.65 -5.57 2.59
N VAL A 71 18.52 -5.63 1.89
CA VAL A 71 18.31 -5.01 0.57
C VAL A 71 17.31 -3.87 0.71
N SER A 72 17.67 -2.68 0.24
CA SER A 72 16.77 -1.52 0.28
C SER A 72 15.62 -1.67 -0.72
N GLN A 73 14.41 -1.39 -0.28
CA GLN A 73 13.20 -1.33 -1.11
C GLN A 73 12.46 -0.03 -0.82
N THR A 74 12.12 0.71 -1.88
CA THR A 74 11.26 1.90 -1.77
C THR A 74 9.82 1.53 -2.11
N VAL A 75 8.89 1.81 -1.18
CA VAL A 75 7.45 1.65 -1.40
C VAL A 75 6.83 3.02 -1.59
N ASN A 76 6.33 3.30 -2.79
CA ASN A 76 5.66 4.56 -3.08
C ASN A 76 4.22 4.57 -2.52
N ALA A 77 3.72 5.76 -2.19
CA ALA A 77 2.30 5.95 -1.90
C ALA A 77 1.45 5.58 -3.12
N ALA A 78 0.24 5.05 -2.88
CA ALA A 78 -0.71 4.82 -3.96
C ALA A 78 -1.21 6.17 -4.49
N SER A 79 -1.28 6.33 -5.82
CA SER A 79 -1.97 7.48 -6.41
C SER A 79 -3.47 7.37 -6.18
N THR A 80 -4.16 8.51 -6.19
CA THR A 80 -5.62 8.57 -6.00
C THR A 80 -6.28 9.39 -7.11
N THR A 81 -7.56 9.13 -7.34
CA THR A 81 -8.41 9.90 -8.24
C THR A 81 -9.56 10.48 -7.44
N THR A 82 -9.69 11.81 -7.47
CA THR A 82 -10.77 12.55 -6.81
C THR A 82 -11.77 13.02 -7.86
N THR A 83 -13.06 12.84 -7.61
CA THR A 83 -14.12 13.18 -8.56
C THR A 83 -15.32 13.78 -7.82
N ILE A 84 -15.86 14.88 -8.32
CA ILE A 84 -17.18 15.38 -7.91
C ILE A 84 -18.22 14.54 -8.65
N THR A 85 -19.07 13.85 -7.90
CA THR A 85 -20.07 12.92 -8.42
C THR A 85 -21.44 13.56 -8.61
N GLY A 86 -21.68 14.72 -7.98
CA GLY A 86 -22.92 15.45 -8.15
C GLY A 86 -22.94 16.75 -7.36
N ASN A 87 -23.79 17.68 -7.79
CA ASN A 87 -24.05 18.93 -7.12
C ASN A 87 -25.56 19.25 -7.19
N THR A 88 -26.17 19.56 -6.04
CA THR A 88 -27.62 19.78 -5.97
C THR A 88 -27.95 20.93 -5.00
N PRO A 89 -28.82 21.88 -5.40
CA PRO A 89 -29.48 21.99 -6.70
C PRO A 89 -28.56 22.53 -7.80
N ASN A 90 -28.89 22.20 -9.06
CA ASN A 90 -28.25 22.73 -10.26
C ASN A 90 -29.32 22.87 -11.37
N PRO A 91 -29.73 24.10 -11.75
CA PRO A 91 -29.21 25.40 -11.31
C PRO A 91 -29.61 25.76 -9.86
N SER A 92 -28.89 26.71 -9.25
CA SER A 92 -29.18 27.26 -7.91
C SER A 92 -29.48 28.76 -7.96
N ALA A 93 -30.20 29.27 -6.96
CA ALA A 93 -30.41 30.70 -6.75
C ALA A 93 -29.26 31.32 -5.93
N VAL A 94 -29.10 32.65 -6.01
CA VAL A 94 -28.10 33.37 -5.21
C VAL A 94 -28.38 33.18 -3.71
N GLY A 95 -27.36 32.80 -2.94
CA GLY A 95 -27.46 32.51 -1.51
C GLY A 95 -28.14 31.18 -1.17
N GLN A 96 -28.42 30.34 -2.17
CA GLN A 96 -28.91 28.99 -1.95
C GLN A 96 -27.75 28.02 -1.75
N ALA A 97 -27.78 27.28 -0.65
CA ALA A 97 -26.79 26.23 -0.40
C ALA A 97 -26.81 25.15 -1.48
N VAL A 98 -25.66 24.86 -2.07
CA VAL A 98 -25.41 23.76 -3.01
C VAL A 98 -24.60 22.69 -2.30
N SER A 99 -25.16 21.48 -2.24
CA SER A 99 -24.46 20.30 -1.73
C SER A 99 -23.68 19.64 -2.85
N PHE A 100 -22.39 19.38 -2.62
CA PHE A 100 -21.49 18.66 -3.51
C PHE A 100 -21.21 17.29 -2.92
N THR A 101 -21.33 16.26 -3.75
CA THR A 101 -20.88 14.90 -3.44
C THR A 101 -19.60 14.60 -4.20
N PHE A 102 -18.68 13.87 -3.56
CA PHE A 102 -17.39 13.53 -4.14
C PHE A 102 -16.94 12.14 -3.69
N THR A 103 -16.06 11.55 -4.49
CA THR A 103 -15.39 10.28 -4.18
C THR A 103 -13.89 10.41 -4.37
N VAL A 104 -13.12 9.71 -3.54
CA VAL A 104 -11.67 9.51 -3.72
C VAL A 104 -11.39 8.02 -3.77
N VAL A 105 -10.77 7.56 -4.85
CA VAL A 105 -10.42 6.14 -5.05
C VAL A 105 -8.92 5.98 -5.16
N ALA A 106 -8.38 4.87 -4.64
CA ALA A 106 -6.99 4.49 -4.87
C ALA A 106 -6.84 3.92 -6.28
N ASN A 107 -5.79 4.31 -6.98
CA ASN A 107 -5.50 3.82 -8.32
C ASN A 107 -4.68 2.55 -8.24
N ALA A 108 -5.03 1.56 -9.07
CA ALA A 108 -4.20 0.37 -9.26
C ALA A 108 -2.78 0.77 -9.71
N PRO A 109 -1.73 0.07 -9.26
CA PRO A 109 -1.75 -1.17 -8.49
C PRO A 109 -1.92 -1.00 -6.97
N GLY A 110 -2.07 0.23 -6.49
CA GLY A 110 -2.30 0.51 -5.07
C GLY A 110 -3.65 -0.04 -4.60
N THR A 111 -3.68 -0.49 -3.36
CA THR A 111 -4.90 -0.96 -2.71
C THR A 111 -5.11 -0.21 -1.40
N GLY A 112 -6.36 -0.11 -0.96
CA GLY A 112 -6.74 0.53 0.29
C GLY A 112 -7.76 1.65 0.10
N THR A 113 -8.37 2.05 1.21
CA THR A 113 -9.33 3.16 1.26
C THR A 113 -8.57 4.47 1.48
N PRO A 114 -8.61 5.43 0.54
CA PRO A 114 -8.02 6.74 0.76
C PRO A 114 -8.65 7.42 1.98
N THR A 115 -7.83 8.11 2.76
CA THR A 115 -8.26 8.92 3.90
C THR A 115 -7.85 10.37 3.69
N GLY A 116 -8.32 11.25 4.57
CA GLY A 116 -8.00 12.68 4.54
C GLY A 116 -9.21 13.54 4.25
N THR A 117 -8.97 14.71 3.69
CA THR A 117 -9.95 15.77 3.49
C THR A 117 -10.04 16.13 2.02
N VAL A 118 -11.26 16.30 1.52
CA VAL A 118 -11.52 16.91 0.21
C VAL A 118 -12.02 18.32 0.45
N THR A 119 -11.45 19.28 -0.27
CA THR A 119 -11.91 20.67 -0.30
C THR A 119 -12.52 20.93 -1.66
N VAL A 120 -13.79 21.35 -1.66
CA VAL A 120 -14.49 21.87 -2.84
C VAL A 120 -14.45 23.39 -2.75
N SER A 121 -14.07 24.06 -3.83
CA SER A 121 -14.01 25.52 -3.89
C SER A 121 -14.76 26.07 -5.10
N ASN A 122 -15.43 27.19 -4.90
CA ASN A 122 -16.13 27.93 -5.94
C ASN A 122 -15.88 29.43 -5.75
N ALA A 123 -15.04 30.01 -6.61
CA ALA A 123 -14.84 31.47 -6.75
C ALA A 123 -14.87 32.32 -5.45
N GLY A 124 -14.23 31.87 -4.37
CA GLY A 124 -14.14 32.59 -3.09
C GLY A 124 -14.75 31.86 -1.90
N GLU A 125 -15.64 30.89 -2.15
CA GLU A 125 -16.21 30.01 -1.15
C GLU A 125 -15.56 28.64 -1.18
N SER A 126 -15.56 27.95 -0.04
CA SER A 126 -15.12 26.57 0.02
C SER A 126 -15.81 25.80 1.13
N CYS A 127 -15.92 24.50 0.92
CA CYS A 127 -16.29 23.56 1.96
C CYS A 127 -15.28 22.43 2.01
N SER A 128 -15.08 21.87 3.20
CA SER A 128 -14.18 20.74 3.40
C SER A 128 -14.88 19.66 4.20
N ALA A 129 -14.70 18.41 3.78
CA ALA A 129 -15.20 17.25 4.50
C ALA A 129 -14.25 16.08 4.34
N SER A 130 -14.36 15.11 5.25
CA SER A 130 -13.55 13.91 5.16
C SER A 130 -13.89 13.11 3.90
N VAL A 131 -12.90 12.38 3.36
CA VAL A 131 -13.12 11.44 2.25
C VAL A 131 -14.26 10.47 2.56
N ALA A 132 -14.38 10.02 3.82
CA ALA A 132 -15.42 9.10 4.27
C ALA A 132 -16.82 9.74 4.30
N THR A 133 -16.92 11.05 4.56
CA THR A 133 -18.19 11.79 4.53
C THR A 133 -18.71 11.95 3.09
N GLY A 134 -17.81 12.08 2.11
CA GLY A 134 -18.15 12.11 0.69
C GLY A 134 -19.00 13.30 0.23
N SER A 135 -19.23 14.30 1.08
CA SER A 135 -20.04 15.47 0.74
C SER A 135 -19.74 16.70 1.59
N CYS A 136 -19.96 17.88 1.01
CA CYS A 136 -19.97 19.16 1.73
C CYS A 136 -20.82 20.21 0.99
N SER A 137 -21.17 21.33 1.63
CA SER A 137 -22.03 22.37 1.02
C SER A 137 -21.37 23.75 1.01
N ILE A 138 -21.61 24.50 -0.06
CA ILE A 138 -21.24 25.91 -0.24
C ILE A 138 -22.54 26.73 -0.38
N THR A 139 -22.59 27.99 0.10
CA THR A 139 -23.78 28.87 0.07
C THR A 139 -23.45 30.18 -0.62
#